data_AF-A0A3D3XGD1-F1
#
_entry.id   AF-A0A3D3XGD1-F1
#
_cell.length_a   1.000
_cell.length_b   1.000
_cell.length_c   1.000
_cell.angle_alpha   90.00
_cell.angle_beta   90.00
_cell.angle_gamma   90.00
#
_symmetry.space_group_name_H-M   'P 1'
#
loop_
_entity.id
_entity.type
_entity.pdbx_description
1 polymer ?
#
loop_
_entity_poly.entity_id
_entity_poly.type
_entity_poly.pdbx_seq_one_letter_code
_entity_poly.pdbx_strand_id
1 'polypeptide(L)'
;LQGHMDIGLSRSTDGGKTWEVPRPIMDMGSFGGLGEDQNGCSDPNILVDRQTGEIFVAALWTHGKPGTHQWRGKGSEPGHDITQSTQFIMVRSTDDGITWTPPKNWTTRLKNSEWYLFAPAPGNGITMRDGTLVMPTQGRDAEGLPFSNL
;
A
#
# COMPACT_ATOMS: atom_id res chain seq x y z
N LEU A 1 2.54 12.06 -4.65
CA LEU A 1 2.54 12.59 -6.04
C LEU A 1 2.09 11.43 -6.93
N GLN A 2 1.24 11.64 -7.92
CA GLN A 2 0.91 10.60 -8.91
C GLN A 2 2.04 10.47 -9.95
N GLY A 3 2.34 9.25 -10.37
CA GLY A 3 3.37 8.92 -11.35
C GLY A 3 3.53 7.41 -11.53
N HIS A 4 4.49 7.00 -12.37
CA HIS A 4 4.78 5.57 -12.60
C HIS A 4 5.62 5.07 -11.44
N MET A 5 4.98 4.36 -10.53
CA MET A 5 5.56 3.92 -9.27
C MET A 5 5.06 2.51 -8.95
N ASP A 6 5.99 1.63 -8.64
CA ASP A 6 5.72 0.26 -8.24
C ASP A 6 6.28 0.02 -6.84
N ILE A 7 5.78 -1.02 -6.16
CA ILE A 7 6.38 -1.49 -4.92
C ILE A 7 7.40 -2.57 -5.26
N GLY A 8 8.68 -2.24 -5.09
CA GLY A 8 9.79 -3.18 -5.25
C GLY A 8 10.14 -3.90 -3.94
N LEU A 9 10.68 -5.12 -4.07
CA LEU A 9 11.27 -5.89 -2.98
C LEU A 9 12.69 -6.32 -3.36
N SER A 10 13.62 -6.11 -2.43
CA SER A 10 14.93 -6.75 -2.42
C SER A 10 14.98 -7.73 -1.26
N ARG A 11 15.46 -8.96 -1.51
CA ARG A 11 15.52 -10.04 -0.51
C ARG A 11 16.96 -10.48 -0.30
N SER A 12 17.32 -10.74 0.96
CA SER A 12 18.61 -11.32 1.34
C SER A 12 18.40 -12.56 2.21
N THR A 13 19.25 -13.56 2.02
CA THR A 13 19.23 -14.82 2.79
C THR A 13 20.48 -15.02 3.65
N ASP A 14 21.40 -14.06 3.64
CA ASP A 14 22.71 -14.17 4.26
C ASP A 14 23.00 -13.03 5.27
N GLY A 15 21.92 -12.44 5.80
CA GLY A 15 22.00 -11.34 6.77
C GLY A 15 22.35 -10.00 6.12
N GLY A 16 22.00 -9.81 4.85
CA GLY A 16 22.19 -8.55 4.12
C GLY A 16 23.54 -8.40 3.43
N LYS A 17 24.34 -9.47 3.32
CA LYS A 17 25.64 -9.43 2.63
C LYS A 17 25.44 -9.42 1.12
N THR A 18 24.50 -10.20 0.62
CA THR A 18 24.05 -10.18 -0.77
C THR A 18 22.55 -10.01 -0.85
N TRP A 19 22.10 -9.44 -1.96
CA TRP A 19 20.70 -9.15 -2.23
C TRP A 19 20.33 -9.70 -3.60
N GLU A 20 19.13 -10.29 -3.69
CA GLU A 20 18.49 -10.58 -4.97
C GLU A 20 18.28 -9.29 -5.77
N VAL A 21 18.19 -9.42 -7.09
CA VAL A 21 17.80 -8.29 -7.96
C VAL A 21 16.42 -7.78 -7.52
N PRO A 22 16.24 -6.45 -7.33
CA PRO A 22 14.94 -5.90 -6.97
C PRO A 22 13.85 -6.33 -7.96
N ARG A 23 12.70 -6.76 -7.46
CA ARG A 23 11.55 -7.15 -8.27
C ARG A 23 10.28 -6.42 -7.84
N PRO A 24 9.38 -6.06 -8.77
CA PRO A 24 8.08 -5.52 -8.40
C PRO A 24 7.24 -6.61 -7.72
N ILE A 25 6.62 -6.25 -6.60
CA ILE A 25 5.64 -7.06 -5.87
C ILE A 25 4.24 -6.45 -5.91
N MET A 26 4.13 -5.17 -6.28
CA MET A 26 2.88 -4.55 -6.70
C MET A 26 3.15 -3.61 -7.87
N ASP A 27 2.47 -3.86 -8.97
CA ASP A 27 2.45 -3.06 -10.19
C ASP A 27 1.03 -3.21 -10.76
N MET A 28 0.36 -2.08 -10.99
CA MET A 28 -1.00 -2.05 -11.51
C MET A 28 -1.05 -1.94 -13.04
N GLY A 29 0.11 -1.78 -13.68
CA GLY A 29 0.28 -1.67 -15.12
C GLY A 29 -0.64 -0.64 -15.74
N SER A 30 -1.19 -0.97 -16.89
CA SER A 30 -2.15 -0.13 -17.61
C SER A 30 -3.61 -0.37 -17.18
N PHE A 31 -3.87 -0.58 -15.89
CA PHE A 31 -5.23 -0.84 -15.38
C PHE A 31 -6.20 0.26 -15.84
N GLY A 32 -7.41 -0.17 -16.24
CA GLY A 32 -8.45 0.74 -16.75
C GLY A 32 -8.12 1.38 -18.11
N GLY A 33 -7.08 0.92 -18.81
CA GLY A 33 -6.64 1.48 -20.09
C GLY A 33 -5.88 2.80 -19.96
N LEU A 34 -5.52 3.21 -18.75
CA LEU A 34 -4.66 4.37 -18.49
C LEU A 34 -3.19 3.94 -18.44
N GLY A 35 -2.27 4.88 -18.69
CA GLY A 35 -0.84 4.62 -18.59
C GLY A 35 -0.41 4.26 -17.15
N GLU A 36 0.76 3.63 -17.03
CA GLU A 36 1.35 3.25 -15.73
C GLU A 36 1.63 4.47 -14.84
N ASP A 37 1.88 5.62 -15.46
CA ASP A 37 2.03 6.91 -14.78
C ASP A 37 0.74 7.44 -14.12
N GLN A 38 -0.39 6.78 -14.40
CA GLN A 38 -1.70 7.05 -13.81
C GLN A 38 -2.21 5.87 -12.98
N ASN A 39 -1.32 4.93 -12.63
CA ASN A 39 -1.62 3.73 -11.85
C ASN A 39 -0.60 3.49 -10.72
N GLY A 40 0.10 4.53 -10.28
CA GLY A 40 1.17 4.42 -9.29
C GLY A 40 0.72 3.86 -7.94
N CYS A 41 1.58 2.98 -7.40
CA CYS A 41 1.53 2.46 -6.05
C CYS A 41 2.64 3.08 -5.20
N SER A 42 2.29 3.60 -4.03
CA SER A 42 3.21 4.30 -3.13
C SER A 42 3.07 3.87 -1.68
N ASP A 43 3.97 4.38 -0.84
CA ASP A 43 3.89 4.34 0.62
C ASP A 43 3.80 2.91 1.21
N PRO A 44 4.72 1.98 0.86
CA PRO A 44 4.60 0.60 1.30
C PRO A 44 4.83 0.41 2.81
N ASN A 45 4.07 -0.50 3.41
CA ASN A 45 4.32 -1.03 4.75
C ASN A 45 4.42 -2.57 4.71
N ILE A 46 5.50 -3.11 5.29
CA ILE A 46 5.74 -4.56 5.38
C ILE A 46 5.51 -5.09 6.79
N LEU A 47 4.85 -6.24 6.91
CA LEU A 47 4.61 -6.94 8.17
C LEU A 47 4.90 -8.43 7.98
N VAL A 48 5.59 -9.02 8.94
CA VAL A 48 5.78 -10.47 9.02
C VAL A 48 4.95 -11.00 10.18
N ASP A 49 4.09 -11.97 9.90
CA ASP A 49 3.43 -12.79 10.92
C ASP A 49 4.45 -13.77 11.50
N ARG A 50 4.84 -13.55 12.76
CA ARG A 50 5.85 -14.38 13.43
C ARG A 50 5.36 -15.79 13.79
N GLN A 51 4.07 -16.07 13.73
CA GLN A 51 3.54 -17.41 14.01
C GLN A 51 3.63 -18.32 12.78
N THR A 52 3.37 -17.77 11.59
CA THR A 52 3.25 -18.53 10.35
C THR A 52 4.41 -18.32 9.39
N GLY A 53 5.14 -17.21 9.51
CA GLY A 53 6.13 -16.76 8.53
C GLY A 53 5.52 -16.06 7.32
N GLU A 54 4.19 -15.86 7.27
CA GLU A 54 3.55 -15.12 6.19
C GLU A 54 4.00 -13.65 6.19
N ILE A 55 4.23 -13.10 5.00
CA ILE A 55 4.64 -11.71 4.80
C ILE A 55 3.50 -10.97 4.12
N PHE A 56 3.11 -9.84 4.69
CA PHE A 56 2.10 -8.93 4.15
C PHE A 56 2.78 -7.62 3.75
N VAL A 57 2.45 -7.12 2.57
CA VAL A 57 2.84 -5.77 2.17
C VAL A 57 1.57 -5.03 1.79
N ALA A 58 1.35 -3.86 2.39
CA ALA A 58 0.29 -2.93 2.01
C ALA A 58 0.89 -1.74 1.27
N ALA A 59 0.10 -1.13 0.40
CA ALA A 59 0.46 0.09 -0.31
C ALA A 59 -0.79 0.93 -0.61
N LEU A 60 -0.56 2.14 -1.07
CA LEU A 60 -1.60 3.04 -1.56
C LEU A 60 -1.55 3.12 -3.08
N TRP A 61 -2.64 2.74 -3.76
CA TRP A 61 -2.77 2.88 -5.20
C TRP A 61 -3.58 4.14 -5.56
N THR A 62 -3.04 4.95 -6.47
CA THR A 62 -3.76 6.07 -7.08
C THR A 62 -4.08 5.72 -8.53
N HIS A 63 -5.37 5.72 -8.89
CA HIS A 63 -5.82 5.47 -10.26
C HIS A 63 -6.35 6.76 -10.89
N GLY A 64 -5.85 7.10 -12.08
CA GLY A 64 -6.07 8.41 -12.67
C GLY A 64 -5.42 9.52 -11.83
N LYS A 65 -5.81 10.78 -12.06
CA LYS A 65 -5.32 11.97 -11.32
C LYS A 65 -3.87 12.41 -11.63
N PRO A 66 -3.49 12.58 -12.91
CA PRO A 66 -2.18 13.13 -13.27
C PRO A 66 -1.95 14.52 -12.66
N GLY A 67 -0.71 14.82 -12.28
CA GLY A 67 -0.34 16.12 -11.70
C GLY A 67 -0.84 16.38 -10.28
N THR A 68 -1.43 15.37 -9.62
CA THR A 68 -1.94 15.51 -8.24
C THR A 68 -1.03 14.85 -7.21
N HIS A 69 -1.29 15.12 -5.93
CA HIS A 69 -0.62 14.48 -4.80
C HIS A 69 -1.68 13.94 -3.84
N GLN A 70 -1.62 12.67 -3.43
CA GLN A 70 -2.67 12.01 -2.62
C GLN A 70 -3.05 12.76 -1.34
N TRP A 71 -2.09 13.48 -0.76
CA TRP A 71 -2.25 14.33 0.43
C TRP A 71 -2.86 15.72 0.19
N ARG A 72 -3.08 16.14 -1.06
CA ARG A 72 -3.48 17.52 -1.39
C ARG A 72 -4.63 17.57 -2.38
N GLY A 73 -5.57 18.48 -2.15
CA GLY A 73 -6.68 18.74 -3.07
C GLY A 73 -7.38 17.44 -3.51
N LYS A 74 -7.52 17.27 -4.83
CA LYS A 74 -8.21 16.15 -5.48
C LYS A 74 -7.35 14.90 -5.71
N GLY A 75 -6.14 14.84 -5.14
CA GLY A 75 -5.29 13.64 -5.26
C GLY A 75 -5.87 12.41 -4.56
N SER A 76 -6.67 12.64 -3.52
CA SER A 76 -7.58 11.66 -2.95
C SER A 76 -8.77 12.41 -2.37
N GLU A 77 -9.96 11.83 -2.49
CA GLU A 77 -11.23 12.46 -2.12
C GLU A 77 -12.07 11.48 -1.29
N PRO A 78 -13.10 11.95 -0.56
CA PRO A 78 -14.09 11.07 0.08
C PRO A 78 -14.71 10.09 -0.91
N GLY A 79 -15.14 8.93 -0.42
CA GLY A 79 -15.69 7.82 -1.19
C GLY A 79 -14.74 6.62 -1.28
N HIS A 80 -15.20 5.59 -1.98
CA HIS A 80 -14.43 4.36 -2.24
C HIS A 80 -14.17 4.11 -3.73
N ASP A 81 -14.80 4.90 -4.62
CA ASP A 81 -14.63 4.74 -6.06
C ASP A 81 -13.17 4.94 -6.45
N ILE A 82 -12.68 4.05 -7.30
CA ILE A 82 -11.29 3.99 -7.73
C ILE A 82 -10.83 5.23 -8.50
N THR A 83 -11.73 5.89 -9.23
CA THR A 83 -11.43 7.11 -9.98
C THR A 83 -11.45 8.36 -9.09
N GLN A 84 -12.07 8.26 -7.92
CA GLN A 84 -12.26 9.35 -6.97
C GLN A 84 -11.26 9.31 -5.80
N SER A 85 -11.06 8.16 -5.19
CA SER A 85 -10.29 7.97 -3.95
C SER A 85 -9.14 7.00 -4.14
N THR A 86 -8.05 7.24 -3.42
CA THR A 86 -6.92 6.30 -3.37
C THR A 86 -7.31 4.98 -2.71
N GLN A 87 -6.70 3.89 -3.16
CA GLN A 87 -7.07 2.54 -2.77
C GLN A 87 -6.03 1.92 -1.83
N PHE A 88 -6.50 1.37 -0.71
CA PHE A 88 -5.65 0.59 0.20
C PHE A 88 -5.54 -0.83 -0.37
N ILE A 89 -4.37 -1.21 -0.86
CA ILE A 89 -4.13 -2.52 -1.47
C ILE A 89 -3.11 -3.33 -0.67
N MET A 90 -3.17 -4.66 -0.80
CA MET A 90 -2.27 -5.57 -0.09
C MET A 90 -1.91 -6.79 -0.94
N VAL A 91 -0.67 -7.23 -0.85
CA VAL A 91 -0.18 -8.53 -1.34
C VAL A 91 0.37 -9.35 -0.18
N ARG A 92 0.45 -10.66 -0.38
CA ARG A 92 0.93 -11.60 0.62
C ARG A 92 1.86 -12.63 0.00
N SER A 93 2.87 -13.05 0.75
CA SER A 93 3.73 -14.19 0.45
C SER A 93 3.63 -15.22 1.58
N THR A 94 3.60 -16.49 1.19
CA THR A 94 3.61 -17.65 2.10
C THR A 94 4.86 -18.52 1.91
N ASP A 95 5.82 -18.04 1.13
CA ASP A 95 7.04 -18.75 0.70
C ASP A 95 8.28 -17.86 0.89
N ASP A 96 8.32 -17.14 2.02
CA ASP A 96 9.45 -16.30 2.45
C ASP A 96 9.80 -15.17 1.46
N GLY A 97 8.77 -14.58 0.84
CA GLY A 97 8.90 -13.44 -0.06
C GLY A 97 9.29 -13.80 -1.49
N ILE A 98 9.29 -15.10 -1.86
CA ILE A 98 9.65 -15.57 -3.20
C ILE A 98 8.54 -15.24 -4.21
N THR A 99 7.30 -15.64 -3.91
CA THR A 99 6.11 -15.33 -4.72
C THR A 99 5.08 -14.54 -3.93
N TRP A 100 4.25 -13.80 -4.65
CA TRP A 100 3.27 -12.88 -4.07
C TRP A 100 1.90 -13.11 -4.72
N THR A 101 0.85 -13.00 -3.91
CA THR A 101 -0.53 -12.95 -4.42
C THR A 101 -0.74 -11.71 -5.29
N PRO A 102 -1.70 -11.71 -6.22
CA PRO A 102 -2.17 -10.48 -6.86
C PRO A 102 -2.62 -9.43 -5.83
N PRO A 103 -2.50 -8.11 -6.12
CA PRO A 103 -2.99 -7.07 -5.23
C PRO A 103 -4.48 -7.21 -4.94
N LYS A 104 -4.82 -7.22 -3.65
CA LYS A 104 -6.21 -7.22 -3.18
C LYS A 104 -6.57 -5.84 -2.66
N ASN A 105 -7.71 -5.32 -3.08
CA ASN A 105 -8.25 -4.06 -2.60
C ASN A 105 -9.03 -4.23 -1.28
N TRP A 106 -8.64 -3.46 -0.27
CA TRP A 106 -9.22 -3.45 1.08
C TRP A 106 -9.93 -2.15 1.43
N THR A 107 -10.01 -1.18 0.52
CA THR A 107 -10.54 0.17 0.78
C THR A 107 -11.91 0.15 1.43
N THR A 108 -12.86 -0.63 0.89
CA THR A 108 -14.24 -0.70 1.42
C THR A 108 -14.32 -1.33 2.82
N ARG A 109 -13.30 -2.07 3.23
CA ARG A 109 -13.23 -2.70 4.57
C ARG A 109 -12.57 -1.80 5.60
N LEU A 110 -11.67 -0.91 5.19
CA LEU A 110 -10.78 -0.19 6.10
C LEU A 110 -11.02 1.32 6.13
N LYS A 111 -11.33 1.93 4.99
CA LYS A 111 -11.45 3.38 4.85
C LYS A 111 -12.87 3.82 5.15
N ASN A 112 -13.03 4.75 6.10
CA ASN A 112 -14.30 5.48 6.23
C ASN A 112 -14.54 6.28 4.92
N SER A 113 -15.74 6.18 4.35
CA SER A 113 -16.09 6.87 3.11
C SER A 113 -16.03 8.40 3.23
N GLU A 114 -16.19 8.96 4.43
CA GLU A 114 -16.09 10.42 4.63
C GLU A 114 -14.64 10.92 4.59
N TRP A 115 -13.66 10.05 4.84
CA TRP A 115 -12.25 10.45 4.90
C TRP A 115 -11.69 10.76 3.52
N TYR A 116 -10.87 11.80 3.44
CA TYR A 116 -10.15 12.18 2.22
C TYR A 116 -9.01 11.24 1.87
N LEU A 117 -8.41 10.55 2.84
CA LEU A 117 -7.28 9.65 2.62
C LEU A 117 -7.22 8.62 3.74
N PHE A 118 -6.95 7.36 3.38
CA PHE A 118 -6.58 6.32 4.33
C PHE A 118 -5.48 5.47 3.68
N ALA A 119 -4.29 5.49 4.25
CA ALA A 119 -3.10 4.89 3.68
C ALA A 119 -2.33 4.09 4.75
N PRO A 120 -1.61 3.03 4.36
CA PRO A 120 -0.60 2.47 5.24
C PRO A 120 0.45 3.55 5.58
N ALA A 121 0.94 3.55 6.82
CA ALA A 121 2.09 4.39 7.16
C ALA A 121 3.36 3.69 6.66
N PRO A 122 4.23 4.34 5.86
CA PRO A 122 5.42 3.71 5.32
C PRO A 122 6.32 3.10 6.40
N GLY A 123 6.97 1.99 6.09
CA GLY A 123 7.89 1.31 7.00
C GLY A 123 7.44 -0.11 7.31
N ASN A 124 7.28 -0.45 8.58
CA ASN A 124 6.92 -1.80 9.00
C ASN A 124 5.79 -1.85 10.03
N GLY A 125 5.07 -2.97 10.02
CA GLY A 125 4.17 -3.38 11.09
C GLY A 125 4.82 -4.35 12.06
N ILE A 126 4.02 -4.90 12.99
CA ILE A 126 4.48 -5.82 14.04
C ILE A 126 3.50 -6.99 14.22
N THR A 127 4.02 -8.12 14.71
CA THR A 127 3.22 -9.17 15.35
C THR A 127 3.27 -8.96 16.86
N MET A 128 2.11 -8.80 17.49
CA MET A 128 1.97 -8.72 18.95
C MET A 128 2.23 -10.08 19.61
N ARG A 129 2.44 -10.08 20.93
CA ARG A 129 2.71 -11.32 21.70
C ARG A 129 1.58 -12.35 21.62
N ASP A 130 0.34 -11.90 21.43
CA ASP A 130 -0.86 -12.74 21.31
C ASP A 130 -1.14 -13.19 19.87
N GLY A 131 -0.31 -12.79 18.89
CA GLY A 131 -0.53 -13.08 17.48
C GLY A 131 -1.27 -12.01 16.69
N THR A 132 -1.75 -10.96 17.33
CA THR A 132 -2.41 -9.86 16.60
C THR A 132 -1.41 -9.17 15.67
N LEU A 133 -1.76 -9.04 14.38
CA LEU A 133 -0.97 -8.32 13.40
C LEU A 133 -1.37 -6.84 13.41
N VAL A 134 -0.40 -5.95 13.55
CA VAL A 134 -0.64 -4.51 13.68
C VAL A 134 0.17 -3.75 12.64
N MET A 135 -0.52 -2.98 11.80
CA MET A 135 0.07 -2.11 10.78
C MET A 135 -0.34 -0.66 11.04
N PRO A 136 0.60 0.29 11.19
CA PRO A 136 0.27 1.70 11.32
C PRO A 136 -0.37 2.23 10.04
N THR A 137 -1.30 3.17 10.20
CA THR A 137 -1.96 3.86 9.09
C THR A 137 -2.02 5.36 9.35
N GLN A 138 -2.29 6.11 8.31
CA GLN A 138 -2.36 7.56 8.35
C GLN A 138 -3.32 8.05 7.28
N GLY A 139 -3.75 9.30 7.37
CA GLY A 139 -4.73 9.80 6.42
C GLY A 139 -5.13 11.23 6.63
N ARG A 140 -6.26 11.57 6.02
CA ARG A 140 -6.96 12.84 6.17
C ARG A 140 -8.42 12.53 6.48
N ASP A 141 -8.94 13.08 7.57
CA ASP A 141 -10.30 12.84 8.06
C ASP A 141 -11.38 13.50 7.17
N ALA A 142 -12.62 13.62 7.67
CA ALA A 142 -13.74 14.18 6.92
C ALA A 142 -13.61 15.69 6.70
N GLU A 143 -12.89 16.37 7.58
CA GLU A 143 -12.55 17.80 7.50
C GLU A 143 -11.28 18.04 6.66
N GLY A 144 -10.62 16.96 6.23
CA GLY A 144 -9.37 17.00 5.47
C GLY A 144 -8.14 17.25 6.33
N LEU A 145 -8.26 17.17 7.67
CA LEU A 145 -7.16 17.32 8.60
C LEU A 145 -6.34 16.03 8.67
N PRO A 146 -5.00 16.14 8.73
CA PRO A 146 -4.14 14.97 8.77
C PRO A 146 -4.26 14.22 10.11
N PHE A 147 -4.22 12.90 10.06
CA PHE A 147 -4.09 12.04 11.22
C PHE A 147 -3.06 10.94 10.97
N SER A 148 -2.56 10.39 12.08
CA SER A 148 -1.81 9.14 12.12
C SER A 148 -2.43 8.28 13.21
N ASN A 149 -2.42 6.97 13.04
CA ASN A 149 -2.74 6.03 14.10
C ASN A 149 -1.57 5.09 14.37
N LEU A 150 -1.57 4.57 15.60
CA LEU A 150 -0.43 4.06 16.37
C LEU A 150 0.50 5.15 16.90
#